data_AF-A0A662XKE8-F1
#
_entry.id   AF-A0A662XKE8-F1
#
_cell.length_a   1.000
_cell.length_b   1.000
_cell.length_c   1.000
_cell.angle_alpha   90.00
_cell.angle_beta   90.00
_cell.angle_gamma   90.00
#
_symmetry.space_group_name_H-M   'P 1'
#
loop_
_entity.id
_entity.type
_entity.pdbx_description
1 polymer ?
#
loop_
_entity_poly.entity_id
_entity_poly.type
_entity_poly.pdbx_seq_one_letter_code
_entity_poly.pdbx_strand_id
1 'polypeptide(L)'
;MTSPRYGRDRERPRRRGAPGAKRTNPWLLAAASLFACYCLFLLCWRLWAAPSRFVGSAPTEQISNLRKVSGPIPGQDDGALDVEIAARQQEQQEREERARQIPIKVVLSTPAPQKAETPKTTAEALTDKRAAALDPVKEQGEAKGAGAKAVSGEGVAVQGQAAATAKDLEPHVPVIPAETESVASPVERRNEPEKDAIEEAQATQAAAVAVTHVPKQPKSDAVVATFVPFEQRHQELSGYDATMKFLESYEENPDESLFLLFMCSDEHFHAGDWSTECREGKQHVYDVFAKSPGRNRLVTVLAGSQKYWKHQNDFYNDPDLRVKGVPSLMRWEARNGRTSGMLVQLSLLDDPFLRYLFGNVDQPDLLVAPEVIKDKQIVTVNGYEAYLAAMESFKREKNPVPTFLMMISGRFPNNNRPWCPYCRYSELPLEYAFYAYAPKSARLIRVEVTDSYSEWKHNNLFNRDPDLQLKIVPTLFHIEQIPSVEPNALTKIRYDRHKIRYDELTPLRELFTSYA
;
A
#
# COMPACT_ATOMS: atom_id res chain seq x y z
N MET A 1 -52.27 1.44 59.08
CA MET A 1 -51.25 0.53 59.64
C MET A 1 -50.07 1.37 60.08
N THR A 2 -49.87 1.41 61.39
CA THR A 2 -49.08 2.38 62.14
C THR A 2 -47.84 1.69 62.74
N SER A 3 -46.65 2.24 62.48
CA SER A 3 -45.42 2.02 63.28
C SER A 3 -45.66 2.43 64.75
N PRO A 4 -44.93 1.94 65.79
CA PRO A 4 -43.47 2.21 65.96
C PRO A 4 -42.62 1.29 66.89
N ARG A 5 -41.29 1.55 66.85
CA ARG A 5 -40.26 1.62 67.95
C ARG A 5 -39.84 0.40 68.82
N TYR A 6 -38.50 0.20 68.80
CA TYR A 6 -37.51 0.01 69.89
C TYR A 6 -37.65 -1.12 70.94
N GLY A 7 -36.53 -1.81 71.19
CA GLY A 7 -36.33 -2.63 72.40
C GLY A 7 -34.89 -3.14 72.55
N ARG A 8 -34.24 -2.73 73.65
CA ARG A 8 -32.86 -2.99 74.09
C ARG A 8 -32.78 -4.25 74.96
N ASP A 9 -31.55 -4.77 75.10
CA ASP A 9 -30.98 -5.53 76.22
C ASP A 9 -31.43 -6.98 76.52
N ARG A 10 -30.46 -7.92 76.45
CA ARG A 10 -30.19 -8.87 77.54
C ARG A 10 -28.79 -9.46 77.47
N GLU A 11 -28.13 -9.45 78.62
CA GLU A 11 -26.78 -9.90 78.94
C GLU A 11 -26.62 -11.43 79.14
N ARG A 12 -25.38 -11.90 78.89
CA ARG A 12 -24.61 -13.03 79.51
C ARG A 12 -24.92 -14.48 79.08
N PRO A 13 -23.96 -15.45 79.20
CA PRO A 13 -22.71 -15.42 79.97
C PRO A 13 -21.40 -15.87 79.23
N ARG A 14 -20.27 -15.45 79.82
CA ARG A 14 -18.90 -15.93 79.58
C ARG A 14 -18.77 -17.46 79.74
N ARG A 15 -18.16 -18.13 78.76
CA ARG A 15 -17.42 -19.40 78.97
C ARG A 15 -15.95 -19.19 78.63
N ARG A 16 -15.07 -19.52 79.58
CA ARG A 16 -13.62 -19.69 79.38
C ARG A 16 -13.40 -20.91 78.49
N GLY A 17 -12.67 -20.73 77.39
CA GLY A 17 -12.13 -21.80 76.56
C GLY A 17 -10.62 -21.57 76.40
N ALA A 18 -9.86 -22.64 76.60
CA ALA A 18 -8.40 -22.68 76.55
C ALA A 18 -7.82 -22.14 75.21
N PRO A 19 -6.56 -21.66 75.19
CA PRO A 19 -5.90 -21.23 73.96
C PRO A 19 -5.63 -22.45 73.07
N GLY A 20 -6.53 -22.70 72.14
CA GLY A 20 -6.32 -23.66 71.06
C GLY A 20 -5.19 -23.15 70.16
N ALA A 21 -4.09 -23.90 70.11
CA ALA A 21 -3.03 -23.71 69.13
C ALA A 21 -3.65 -23.63 67.74
N LYS A 22 -3.54 -22.45 67.11
CA LYS A 22 -4.04 -22.20 65.76
C LYS A 22 -3.29 -23.14 64.82
N ARG A 23 -3.94 -24.22 64.38
CA ARG A 23 -3.51 -25.00 63.22
C ARG A 23 -3.50 -24.04 62.04
N THR A 24 -2.31 -23.57 61.68
CA THR A 24 -2.09 -22.78 60.47
C THR A 24 -2.53 -23.64 59.29
N ASN A 25 -3.55 -23.18 58.57
CA ASN A 25 -4.05 -23.87 57.40
C ASN A 25 -2.93 -23.88 56.35
N PRO A 26 -2.44 -25.05 55.90
CA PRO A 26 -1.33 -25.13 54.94
C PRO A 26 -1.63 -24.37 53.64
N TRP A 27 -2.90 -24.21 53.27
CA TRP A 27 -3.31 -23.39 52.14
C TRP A 27 -3.00 -21.90 52.30
N LEU A 28 -3.10 -21.36 53.51
CA LEU A 28 -2.74 -19.96 53.77
C LEU A 28 -1.23 -19.74 53.64
N LEU A 29 -0.41 -20.72 54.02
CA LEU A 29 1.04 -20.67 53.82
C LEU A 29 1.42 -20.76 52.33
N ALA A 30 0.75 -21.63 51.58
CA ALA A 30 0.96 -21.73 50.13
C ALA A 30 0.54 -20.44 49.39
N ALA A 31 -0.61 -19.86 49.75
CA ALA A 31 -1.08 -18.61 49.18
C ALA A 31 -0.16 -17.43 49.52
N ALA A 32 0.32 -17.35 50.77
CA ALA A 32 1.27 -16.33 51.19
C ALA A 32 2.62 -16.46 50.46
N SER A 33 3.08 -17.69 50.23
CA SER A 33 4.31 -17.96 49.47
C SER A 33 4.18 -17.53 48.00
N LEU A 34 3.09 -17.88 47.32
CA LEU A 34 2.82 -17.45 45.95
C LEU A 34 2.72 -15.93 45.83
N PHE A 35 2.08 -15.27 46.81
CA PHE A 35 2.00 -13.82 46.84
C PHE A 35 3.38 -13.18 47.02
N ALA A 36 4.24 -13.73 47.88
CA ALA A 36 5.61 -13.25 48.05
C ALA A 36 6.44 -13.43 46.77
N CYS A 37 6.33 -14.57 46.09
CA CYS A 37 6.98 -14.81 44.80
C CYS A 37 6.50 -13.84 43.71
N TYR A 38 5.20 -13.53 43.66
CA TYR A 38 4.64 -12.56 42.72
C TYR A 38 5.14 -11.13 43.00
N CYS A 39 5.22 -10.73 44.28
CA CYS A 39 5.80 -9.44 44.66
C CYS A 39 7.29 -9.34 44.31
N LEU A 40 8.07 -10.41 44.51
CA LEU A 40 9.46 -10.48 44.08
C LEU A 40 9.58 -10.41 42.56
N PHE A 41 8.71 -11.10 41.82
CA PHE A 41 8.67 -11.01 40.37
C PHE A 41 8.40 -9.58 39.89
N LEU A 42 7.44 -8.87 40.50
CA LEU A 42 7.16 -7.47 40.16
C LEU A 42 8.32 -6.52 40.52
N LEU A 43 9.02 -6.77 41.62
CA LEU A 43 10.22 -6.02 42.00
C LEU A 43 11.38 -6.28 41.04
N CYS A 44 11.66 -7.54 40.73
CA CYS A 44 12.66 -7.92 39.73
C CYS A 44 12.30 -7.36 38.36
N TRP A 45 11.03 -7.39 37.97
CA TRP A 45 10.57 -6.83 36.71
C TRP A 45 10.75 -5.31 36.65
N ARG A 46 10.45 -4.59 37.74
CA ARG A 46 10.73 -3.14 37.82
C ARG A 46 12.22 -2.80 37.84
N LEU A 47 13.05 -3.64 38.46
CA LEU A 47 14.49 -3.44 38.53
C LEU A 47 15.21 -3.82 37.23
N TRP A 48 14.69 -4.78 36.46
CA TRP A 48 15.20 -5.13 35.13
C TRP A 48 14.63 -4.25 34.00
N ALA A 49 13.43 -3.69 34.17
CA ALA A 49 12.87 -2.72 33.24
C ALA A 49 13.45 -1.31 33.40
N ALA A 50 14.36 -1.09 34.35
CA ALA A 50 15.17 0.12 34.42
C ALA A 50 16.43 -0.09 33.56
N PRO A 51 16.59 0.61 32.42
CA PRO A 51 17.80 0.51 31.62
C PRO A 51 18.98 0.97 32.47
N SER A 52 20.01 0.14 32.54
CA SER A 52 21.34 0.49 33.03
C SER A 52 21.83 1.75 32.31
N ARG A 53 21.67 2.91 32.97
CA ARG A 53 22.29 4.17 32.58
C ARG A 53 23.77 4.10 32.94
N PHE A 54 24.61 3.81 31.96
CA PHE A 54 26.00 4.27 31.93
C PHE A 54 26.25 5.03 30.62
N VAL A 55 26.37 6.35 30.78
CA VAL A 55 27.16 7.32 29.99
C VAL A 55 26.72 7.63 28.54
N GLY A 56 26.05 8.78 28.39
CA GLY A 56 26.34 9.74 27.31
C GLY A 56 25.33 9.92 26.17
N SER A 57 24.19 10.60 26.40
CA SER A 57 23.65 11.69 25.55
C SER A 57 22.25 12.12 26.07
N ALA A 58 21.86 13.37 25.80
CA ALA A 58 20.72 14.11 26.35
C ALA A 58 19.32 13.58 25.90
N PRO A 59 18.22 13.96 26.58
CA PRO A 59 17.01 13.14 26.68
C PRO A 59 15.90 13.51 25.69
N THR A 60 15.36 12.51 24.99
CA THR A 60 14.05 12.57 24.30
C THR A 60 12.96 11.93 25.16
N GLU A 61 12.27 12.73 25.97
CA GLU A 61 10.96 12.37 26.52
C GLU A 61 9.86 12.66 25.49
N GLN A 62 9.60 11.75 24.54
CA GLN A 62 8.37 11.82 23.72
C GLN A 62 7.75 10.46 23.30
N ILE A 63 8.30 9.32 23.72
CA ILE A 63 7.88 8.00 23.19
C ILE A 63 6.74 7.34 23.99
N SER A 64 6.08 8.05 24.93
CA SER A 64 4.99 7.48 25.74
C SER A 64 3.57 7.62 25.15
N ASN A 65 3.41 8.27 23.99
CA ASN A 65 2.09 8.50 23.38
C ASN A 65 1.67 7.47 22.31
N LEU A 66 2.56 6.55 21.92
CA LEU A 66 2.29 5.56 20.85
C LEU A 66 1.48 4.33 21.27
N ARG A 67 0.87 4.31 22.47
CA ARG A 67 0.11 3.14 22.96
C ARG A 67 -1.24 3.45 23.60
N LYS A 68 -1.77 4.68 23.46
CA LYS A 68 -2.99 5.11 24.17
C LYS A 68 -4.20 5.47 23.29
N VAL A 69 -4.13 5.28 21.97
CA VAL A 69 -5.27 5.59 21.06
C VAL A 69 -6.05 4.35 20.60
N SER A 70 -5.60 3.14 20.90
CA SER A 70 -6.40 1.93 20.72
C SER A 70 -6.36 1.12 22.02
N GLY A 71 -7.53 0.92 22.63
CA GLY A 71 -7.67 0.08 23.81
C GLY A 71 -7.27 -1.37 23.52
N PRO A 72 -6.97 -2.18 24.54
CA PRO A 72 -6.57 -3.56 24.33
C PRO A 72 -7.81 -4.39 23.96
N ILE A 73 -7.98 -4.69 22.67
CA ILE A 73 -8.74 -5.86 22.22
C ILE A 73 -7.71 -6.99 22.00
N PRO A 74 -7.89 -8.19 22.56
CA PRO A 74 -6.94 -9.26 22.38
C PRO A 74 -7.00 -9.80 20.93
N GLY A 75 -5.91 -9.63 20.19
CA GLY A 75 -5.53 -10.56 19.12
C GLY A 75 -6.29 -10.49 17.79
N GLN A 76 -6.60 -9.30 17.28
CA GLN A 76 -7.00 -9.13 15.88
C GLN A 76 -5.99 -8.23 15.17
N ASP A 77 -5.37 -8.77 14.12
CA ASP A 77 -4.34 -8.12 13.32
C ASP A 77 -5.02 -7.06 12.45
N ASP A 78 -5.00 -5.79 12.87
CA ASP A 78 -5.72 -4.68 12.21
C ASP A 78 -5.41 -4.60 10.71
N GLY A 79 -4.18 -4.96 10.30
CA GLY A 79 -3.79 -5.06 8.90
C GLY A 79 -4.56 -6.12 8.11
N ALA A 80 -4.94 -7.25 8.72
CA ALA A 80 -5.68 -8.32 8.04
C ALA A 80 -7.13 -7.90 7.75
N LEU A 81 -7.78 -7.23 8.70
CA LEU A 81 -9.13 -6.70 8.52
C LEU A 81 -9.17 -5.67 7.38
N ASP A 82 -8.15 -4.81 7.32
CA ASP A 82 -8.02 -3.74 6.34
C ASP A 82 -7.87 -4.24 4.91
N VAL A 83 -7.21 -5.39 4.75
CA VAL A 83 -7.08 -6.01 3.44
C VAL A 83 -8.32 -6.86 3.10
N GLU A 84 -8.99 -7.46 4.10
CA GLU A 84 -10.22 -8.22 3.88
C GLU A 84 -11.34 -7.35 3.29
N ILE A 85 -11.45 -6.12 3.77
CA ILE A 85 -12.43 -5.15 3.26
C ILE A 85 -12.15 -4.81 1.79
N ALA A 86 -10.88 -4.62 1.41
CA ALA A 86 -10.51 -4.35 0.01
C ALA A 86 -10.88 -5.53 -0.89
N ALA A 87 -10.62 -6.76 -0.44
CA ALA A 87 -10.99 -7.96 -1.19
C ALA A 87 -12.52 -8.08 -1.39
N ARG A 88 -13.32 -7.76 -0.35
CA ARG A 88 -14.79 -7.79 -0.48
C ARG A 88 -15.32 -6.76 -1.46
N GLN A 89 -14.75 -5.56 -1.47
CA GLN A 89 -15.13 -4.51 -2.42
C GLN A 89 -14.81 -4.92 -3.86
N GLN A 90 -13.65 -5.55 -4.08
CA GLN A 90 -13.29 -6.10 -5.39
C GLN A 90 -14.25 -7.22 -5.82
N GLU A 91 -14.56 -8.18 -4.94
CA GLU A 91 -15.52 -9.25 -5.26
C GLU A 91 -16.91 -8.69 -5.61
N GLN A 92 -17.32 -7.58 -4.99
CA GLN A 92 -18.56 -6.89 -5.35
C GLN A 92 -18.48 -6.23 -6.72
N GLN A 93 -17.39 -5.53 -7.03
CA GLN A 93 -17.18 -4.91 -8.35
C GLN A 93 -17.13 -5.96 -9.47
N GLU A 94 -16.40 -7.06 -9.28
CA GLU A 94 -16.36 -8.17 -10.24
C GLU A 94 -17.74 -8.80 -10.46
N ARG A 95 -18.57 -8.89 -9.42
CA ARG A 95 -19.97 -9.35 -9.54
C ARG A 95 -20.83 -8.36 -10.31
N GLU A 96 -20.67 -7.07 -10.08
CA GLU A 96 -21.39 -6.01 -10.81
C GLU A 96 -20.99 -5.96 -12.28
N GLU A 97 -19.69 -6.07 -12.58
CA GLU A 97 -19.18 -6.15 -13.94
C GLU A 97 -19.68 -7.41 -14.66
N ARG A 98 -19.63 -8.56 -13.98
CA ARG A 98 -20.20 -9.82 -14.52
C ARG A 98 -21.70 -9.71 -14.77
N ALA A 99 -22.44 -8.98 -13.92
CA ALA A 99 -23.86 -8.73 -14.10
C ALA A 99 -24.14 -7.80 -15.30
N ARG A 100 -23.26 -6.83 -15.57
CA ARG A 100 -23.34 -5.93 -16.75
C ARG A 100 -23.00 -6.63 -18.07
N GLN A 101 -22.24 -7.73 -18.04
CA GLN A 101 -21.86 -8.50 -19.23
C GLN A 101 -22.88 -9.57 -19.64
N ILE A 102 -24.03 -9.69 -18.96
CA ILE A 102 -25.10 -10.60 -19.41
C ILE A 102 -25.72 -10.02 -20.69
N PRO A 103 -25.62 -10.70 -21.85
CA PRO A 103 -26.21 -10.18 -23.08
C PRO A 103 -27.73 -10.18 -22.94
N ILE A 104 -28.34 -8.99 -23.00
CA ILE A 104 -29.78 -8.83 -23.14
C ILE A 104 -30.17 -9.45 -24.48
N LYS A 105 -30.75 -10.66 -24.43
CA LYS A 105 -31.37 -11.30 -25.58
C LYS A 105 -32.64 -10.51 -25.89
N VAL A 106 -32.52 -9.48 -26.73
CA VAL A 106 -33.65 -8.69 -27.23
C VAL A 106 -34.54 -9.62 -28.06
N VAL A 107 -35.64 -10.06 -27.46
CA VAL A 107 -36.72 -10.74 -28.18
C VAL A 107 -37.54 -9.66 -28.89
N LEU A 108 -37.15 -9.36 -30.13
CA LEU A 108 -37.96 -8.61 -31.09
C LEU A 108 -39.25 -9.38 -31.37
N SER A 109 -40.37 -8.91 -30.82
CA SER A 109 -41.70 -9.40 -31.18
C SER A 109 -42.10 -8.82 -32.53
N THR A 110 -42.24 -9.69 -33.53
CA THR A 110 -42.78 -9.38 -34.86
C THR A 110 -44.31 -9.42 -34.80
N PRO A 111 -45.05 -8.39 -35.27
CA PRO A 111 -46.51 -8.45 -35.35
C PRO A 111 -46.98 -9.00 -36.70
N ALA A 112 -47.98 -9.88 -36.67
CA ALA A 112 -48.71 -10.36 -37.84
C ALA A 112 -50.03 -9.59 -38.03
N PRO A 113 -50.58 -9.52 -39.26
CA PRO A 113 -51.41 -8.41 -39.74
C PRO A 113 -52.92 -8.70 -39.65
N GLN A 114 -53.72 -7.65 -39.42
CA GLN A 114 -55.14 -7.65 -39.78
C GLN A 114 -55.58 -6.31 -40.38
N LYS A 115 -56.60 -6.43 -41.22
CA LYS A 115 -56.93 -5.63 -42.40
C LYS A 115 -58.23 -4.86 -42.15
N ALA A 116 -58.21 -3.58 -42.52
CA ALA A 116 -59.29 -2.69 -42.99
C ALA A 116 -60.62 -2.57 -42.19
N GLU A 117 -60.90 -1.36 -41.70
CA GLU A 117 -62.03 -0.53 -42.17
C GLU A 117 -61.87 0.94 -41.72
N THR A 118 -62.08 1.86 -42.66
CA THR A 118 -62.06 3.34 -42.58
C THR A 118 -63.48 3.90 -42.37
N PRO A 119 -63.73 5.23 -42.35
CA PRO A 119 -63.09 6.33 -41.63
C PRO A 119 -64.16 7.23 -40.93
N LYS A 120 -63.76 8.18 -40.08
CA LYS A 120 -64.45 9.48 -39.99
C LYS A 120 -63.51 10.59 -39.50
N THR A 121 -63.52 11.62 -40.33
CA THR A 121 -62.81 12.90 -40.34
C THR A 121 -63.10 13.76 -39.11
N THR A 122 -62.18 14.70 -38.81
CA THR A 122 -62.29 16.11 -38.33
C THR A 122 -61.11 16.36 -37.37
N ALA A 123 -59.96 16.86 -37.80
CA ALA A 123 -59.61 18.25 -38.15
C ALA A 123 -59.77 19.25 -36.98
N GLU A 124 -58.68 20.00 -36.73
CA GLU A 124 -58.60 21.29 -36.00
C GLU A 124 -58.71 21.25 -34.47
N ALA A 125 -58.02 22.10 -33.70
CA ALA A 125 -56.90 23.00 -33.95
C ALA A 125 -56.32 23.39 -32.59
N LEU A 126 -55.09 23.90 -32.67
CA LEU A 126 -54.40 24.75 -31.71
C LEU A 126 -55.34 25.63 -30.88
N THR A 127 -55.09 25.74 -29.57
CA THR A 127 -54.90 27.07 -28.97
C THR A 127 -54.10 27.00 -27.68
N ASP A 128 -53.07 27.82 -27.73
CA ASP A 128 -52.20 28.37 -26.71
C ASP A 128 -52.99 29.22 -25.68
N LYS A 129 -52.60 29.17 -24.39
CA LYS A 129 -52.58 30.33 -23.46
C LYS A 129 -52.20 29.93 -22.02
N ARG A 130 -50.92 30.14 -21.72
CA ARG A 130 -50.39 31.16 -20.78
C ARG A 130 -51.13 31.43 -19.45
N ALA A 131 -50.40 31.06 -18.39
CA ALA A 131 -50.03 31.85 -17.20
C ALA A 131 -50.96 32.04 -16.00
N ALA A 132 -50.24 31.90 -14.87
CA ALA A 132 -50.28 32.73 -13.67
C ALA A 132 -51.20 32.29 -12.53
N ALA A 133 -50.53 31.71 -11.52
CA ALA A 133 -50.27 32.37 -10.24
C ALA A 133 -51.12 31.94 -9.03
N LEU A 134 -50.34 31.57 -8.00
CA LEU A 134 -50.46 31.94 -6.59
C LEU A 134 -51.45 31.16 -5.69
N ASP A 135 -50.83 30.27 -4.92
CA ASP A 135 -50.73 30.34 -3.44
C ASP A 135 -51.82 29.74 -2.53
N PRO A 136 -51.46 29.46 -1.25
CA PRO A 136 -51.57 28.13 -0.65
C PRO A 136 -52.55 28.07 0.53
N VAL A 137 -52.96 26.87 0.96
CA VAL A 137 -53.47 26.65 2.33
C VAL A 137 -53.16 25.23 2.82
N LYS A 138 -52.23 25.18 3.77
CA LYS A 138 -52.28 24.59 5.12
C LYS A 138 -53.28 23.47 5.51
N GLU A 139 -52.77 22.73 6.51
CA GLU A 139 -53.46 22.02 7.62
C GLU A 139 -53.91 20.58 7.35
N GLN A 140 -53.17 19.62 7.94
CA GLN A 140 -53.36 19.03 9.28
C GLN A 140 -54.39 17.91 9.26
N GLY A 141 -54.01 16.74 9.79
CA GLY A 141 -54.93 15.62 9.92
C GLY A 141 -54.24 14.34 10.34
N GLU A 142 -53.88 14.30 11.61
CA GLU A 142 -53.39 13.14 12.34
C GLU A 142 -54.27 11.87 12.22
N ALA A 143 -53.56 10.77 12.02
CA ALA A 143 -53.54 9.60 12.90
C ALA A 143 -54.56 8.44 12.77
N LYS A 144 -53.97 7.30 13.14
CA LYS A 144 -54.51 6.05 13.71
C LYS A 144 -54.92 4.96 12.72
N GLY A 145 -54.31 3.80 12.94
CA GLY A 145 -54.83 2.54 12.46
C GLY A 145 -53.85 1.38 12.63
N ALA A 146 -53.60 0.96 13.87
CA ALA A 146 -52.95 -0.30 14.17
C ALA A 146 -53.72 -1.50 13.58
N GLY A 147 -53.01 -2.57 13.22
CA GLY A 147 -53.65 -3.82 12.81
C GLY A 147 -52.68 -4.90 12.39
N ALA A 148 -52.15 -5.64 13.37
CA ALA A 148 -51.46 -6.90 13.16
C ALA A 148 -52.42 -7.97 12.61
N LYS A 149 -51.93 -8.84 11.70
CA LYS A 149 -52.12 -10.30 11.84
C LYS A 149 -51.29 -11.08 10.82
N ALA A 150 -50.60 -12.08 11.36
CA ALA A 150 -50.05 -13.24 10.68
C ALA A 150 -51.13 -14.03 9.93
N VAL A 151 -50.72 -14.88 8.99
CA VAL A 151 -51.01 -16.34 8.97
C VAL A 151 -50.30 -17.01 7.78
N SER A 152 -49.92 -18.25 8.05
CA SER A 152 -49.36 -19.37 7.25
C SER A 152 -49.81 -19.50 5.78
N GLY A 153 -49.15 -20.27 4.93
CA GLY A 153 -48.12 -21.30 5.15
C GLY A 153 -47.81 -22.08 3.87
N GLU A 154 -47.11 -23.20 4.06
CA GLU A 154 -47.02 -24.43 3.23
C GLU A 154 -46.74 -24.25 1.72
N GLY A 155 -45.66 -24.74 1.12
CA GLY A 155 -44.91 -25.97 1.38
C GLY A 155 -45.30 -27.02 0.33
N VAL A 156 -44.50 -27.21 -0.73
CA VAL A 156 -44.43 -28.48 -1.49
C VAL A 156 -43.03 -28.63 -2.09
N ALA A 157 -42.36 -29.72 -1.72
CA ALA A 157 -41.18 -30.26 -2.36
C ALA A 157 -41.61 -31.29 -3.43
N VAL A 158 -40.92 -31.32 -4.57
CA VAL A 158 -40.83 -32.52 -5.43
C VAL A 158 -39.40 -32.66 -5.96
N GLN A 159 -38.79 -33.77 -5.61
CA GLN A 159 -37.55 -34.31 -6.18
C GLN A 159 -37.79 -34.80 -7.62
N GLY A 160 -36.74 -34.74 -8.44
CA GLY A 160 -36.63 -35.50 -9.68
C GLY A 160 -35.19 -35.62 -10.13
N GLN A 161 -34.53 -36.71 -9.73
CA GLN A 161 -33.31 -37.21 -10.37
C GLN A 161 -33.67 -37.88 -11.70
N ALA A 162 -32.86 -37.68 -12.73
CA ALA A 162 -32.56 -38.72 -13.72
C ALA A 162 -31.23 -38.40 -14.42
N ALA A 163 -30.31 -39.35 -14.35
CA ALA A 163 -29.10 -39.42 -15.15
C ALA A 163 -29.40 -40.10 -16.50
N ALA A 164 -28.68 -39.70 -17.55
CA ALA A 164 -28.33 -40.59 -18.66
C ALA A 164 -27.11 -40.05 -19.43
N THR A 165 -26.18 -40.97 -19.62
CA THR A 165 -24.94 -40.94 -20.43
C THR A 165 -25.23 -41.05 -21.93
N ALA A 166 -24.36 -40.48 -22.79
CA ALA A 166 -23.62 -41.18 -23.84
C ALA A 166 -23.12 -40.28 -25.01
N LYS A 167 -21.80 -40.39 -25.23
CA LYS A 167 -21.05 -40.51 -26.50
C LYS A 167 -20.80 -39.33 -27.46
N ASP A 168 -19.50 -39.16 -27.68
CA ASP A 168 -18.76 -38.98 -28.94
C ASP A 168 -19.27 -37.99 -29.98
N LEU A 169 -18.45 -36.95 -30.24
CA LEU A 169 -18.05 -36.48 -31.56
C LEU A 169 -17.02 -35.34 -31.41
N GLU A 170 -15.74 -35.66 -31.65
CA GLU A 170 -14.78 -34.73 -32.29
C GLU A 170 -15.32 -34.33 -33.69
N PRO A 171 -15.02 -33.13 -34.26
CA PRO A 171 -13.66 -32.84 -34.73
C PRO A 171 -13.25 -31.34 -34.80
N HIS A 172 -12.02 -31.17 -35.29
CA HIS A 172 -11.44 -30.03 -36.03
C HIS A 172 -10.53 -29.03 -35.32
N VAL A 173 -9.25 -29.41 -35.32
CA VAL A 173 -8.07 -28.57 -35.45
C VAL A 173 -8.02 -27.93 -36.86
N PRO A 174 -7.56 -26.68 -37.00
CA PRO A 174 -6.86 -26.21 -38.19
C PRO A 174 -5.34 -26.14 -37.93
N VAL A 175 -4.62 -27.01 -38.63
CA VAL A 175 -3.17 -26.97 -38.85
C VAL A 175 -2.93 -26.16 -40.14
N ILE A 176 -1.67 -25.71 -40.31
CA ILE A 176 -0.92 -25.45 -41.57
C ILE A 176 -0.68 -23.94 -41.88
N PRO A 177 0.50 -23.49 -42.37
CA PRO A 177 1.85 -24.09 -42.36
C PRO A 177 2.98 -23.14 -41.88
N ALA A 178 4.10 -23.77 -41.53
CA ALA A 178 5.43 -23.23 -41.76
C ALA A 178 5.95 -23.73 -43.13
N GLU A 179 6.54 -22.83 -43.92
CA GLU A 179 7.52 -23.09 -44.99
C GLU A 179 8.58 -21.98 -44.86
N THR A 180 9.78 -22.26 -44.36
CA THR A 180 11.01 -22.75 -45.04
C THR A 180 11.69 -21.75 -45.98
N GLU A 181 12.88 -21.36 -45.52
CA GLU A 181 14.15 -21.26 -46.26
C GLU A 181 14.28 -20.32 -47.47
N SER A 182 15.19 -19.35 -47.33
CA SER A 182 16.17 -19.07 -48.38
C SER A 182 17.54 -18.78 -47.79
N VAL A 183 18.48 -19.65 -48.14
CA VAL A 183 19.91 -19.68 -47.84
C VAL A 183 20.67 -18.62 -48.66
N ALA A 184 21.64 -17.94 -48.03
CA ALA A 184 22.94 -17.62 -48.64
C ALA A 184 23.94 -17.18 -47.54
N SER A 185 25.10 -17.84 -47.51
CA SER A 185 26.16 -17.76 -46.50
C SER A 185 27.29 -16.75 -46.89
N PRO A 186 28.56 -16.88 -46.43
CA PRO A 186 29.20 -15.93 -45.51
C PRO A 186 30.48 -15.27 -46.08
N VAL A 187 30.98 -14.21 -45.45
CA VAL A 187 32.35 -13.67 -45.68
C VAL A 187 32.90 -13.27 -44.31
N GLU A 188 33.68 -14.13 -43.66
CA GLU A 188 35.14 -14.33 -43.77
C GLU A 188 35.93 -13.46 -42.77
N ARG A 189 36.63 -14.19 -41.90
CA ARG A 189 37.49 -13.76 -40.81
C ARG A 189 38.90 -13.55 -41.39
N ARG A 190 39.57 -12.43 -41.12
CA ARG A 190 41.02 -12.32 -41.26
C ARG A 190 41.64 -11.56 -40.09
N ASN A 191 42.63 -12.21 -39.49
CA ASN A 191 43.44 -11.78 -38.37
C ASN A 191 44.77 -11.15 -38.87
N GLU A 192 45.33 -10.28 -38.01
CA GLU A 192 46.77 -10.00 -37.77
C GLU A 192 47.58 -9.10 -38.73
N PRO A 193 48.76 -8.55 -38.31
CA PRO A 193 49.12 -7.84 -37.05
C PRO A 193 50.11 -6.65 -37.27
N GLU A 194 50.76 -6.17 -36.17
CA GLU A 194 52.02 -5.39 -36.10
C GLU A 194 51.99 -3.87 -36.42
N LYS A 195 52.77 -2.95 -35.82
CA LYS A 195 53.63 -2.87 -34.62
C LYS A 195 54.16 -1.42 -34.53
N ASP A 196 54.64 -1.07 -33.34
CA ASP A 196 55.78 -0.18 -33.01
C ASP A 196 55.70 1.37 -32.97
N ALA A 197 56.03 1.82 -31.74
CA ALA A 197 57.07 2.80 -31.34
C ALA A 197 56.79 4.31 -31.51
N ILE A 198 56.61 5.08 -30.41
CA ILE A 198 57.63 5.70 -29.49
C ILE A 198 58.31 6.91 -30.17
N GLU A 199 58.13 8.15 -29.68
CA GLU A 199 58.99 8.78 -28.65
C GLU A 199 58.67 10.27 -28.40
N GLU A 200 59.08 10.68 -27.20
CA GLU A 200 59.04 11.95 -26.49
C GLU A 200 59.82 13.12 -27.12
N ALA A 201 59.45 14.35 -26.72
CA ALA A 201 60.30 15.33 -26.00
C ALA A 201 59.45 16.59 -25.69
N GLN A 202 59.19 16.98 -24.43
CA GLN A 202 60.03 17.85 -23.56
C GLN A 202 60.49 19.16 -24.25
N ALA A 203 60.48 20.37 -23.69
CA ALA A 203 60.04 20.93 -22.41
C ALA A 203 60.19 22.47 -22.50
N THR A 204 59.46 23.17 -21.62
CA THR A 204 59.80 24.46 -20.94
C THR A 204 59.78 25.85 -21.64
N GLN A 205 58.95 26.70 -21.01
CA GLN A 205 59.19 28.07 -20.51
C GLN A 205 58.78 29.33 -21.31
N ALA A 206 57.73 29.96 -20.75
CA ALA A 206 57.64 31.36 -20.29
C ALA A 206 57.78 32.53 -21.28
N ALA A 207 56.68 33.27 -21.47
CA ALA A 207 56.46 34.63 -20.96
C ALA A 207 55.38 35.38 -21.77
N ALA A 208 54.62 36.21 -21.08
CA ALA A 208 53.42 36.92 -21.51
C ALA A 208 53.62 37.88 -22.69
N VAL A 209 52.57 38.08 -23.52
CA VAL A 209 51.84 39.36 -23.70
C VAL A 209 50.44 39.04 -24.26
N ALA A 210 49.44 39.70 -23.68
CA ALA A 210 48.02 39.56 -23.96
C ALA A 210 47.59 40.15 -25.32
N VAL A 211 46.82 39.37 -26.10
CA VAL A 211 45.77 39.86 -27.01
C VAL A 211 44.66 38.80 -27.05
N THR A 212 43.60 38.99 -26.29
CA THR A 212 42.47 38.05 -26.23
C THR A 212 41.57 38.22 -27.46
N HIS A 213 41.84 37.44 -28.51
CA HIS A 213 40.83 37.15 -29.53
C HIS A 213 39.89 36.07 -28.97
N VAL A 214 38.63 36.45 -28.72
CA VAL A 214 37.55 35.53 -28.35
C VAL A 214 37.13 34.71 -29.57
N PRO A 215 37.33 33.38 -29.61
CA PRO A 215 36.72 32.53 -30.62
C PRO A 215 35.29 32.23 -30.19
N LYS A 216 34.37 32.53 -31.10
CA LYS A 216 32.92 32.31 -31.00
C LYS A 216 32.64 30.82 -30.84
N GLN A 217 32.45 30.35 -29.61
CA GLN A 217 31.94 29.00 -29.33
C GLN A 217 30.51 28.85 -29.86
N PRO A 218 30.15 27.68 -30.41
CA PRO A 218 28.76 27.36 -30.73
C PRO A 218 27.95 27.30 -29.43
N LYS A 219 26.85 28.05 -29.41
CA LYS A 219 25.87 28.06 -28.32
C LYS A 219 25.38 26.63 -28.10
N SER A 220 25.76 26.03 -26.98
CA SER A 220 24.97 24.97 -26.39
C SER A 220 23.67 25.63 -25.93
N ASP A 221 22.55 25.26 -26.51
CA ASP A 221 21.23 25.59 -25.99
C ASP A 221 21.07 24.89 -24.63
N ALA A 222 21.54 25.55 -23.58
CA ALA A 222 21.14 25.23 -22.23
C ALA A 222 19.64 25.53 -22.16
N VAL A 223 18.83 24.48 -22.12
CA VAL A 223 17.42 24.56 -21.75
C VAL A 223 17.42 25.14 -20.33
N VAL A 224 17.24 26.46 -20.25
CA VAL A 224 16.96 27.14 -18.99
C VAL A 224 15.62 26.58 -18.56
N ALA A 225 15.64 25.64 -17.62
CA ALA A 225 14.43 25.17 -16.96
C ALA A 225 13.72 26.40 -16.43
N THR A 226 12.60 26.76 -17.07
CA THR A 226 11.76 27.86 -16.63
C THR A 226 11.32 27.54 -15.21
N PHE A 227 11.88 28.26 -14.25
CA PHE A 227 11.48 28.14 -12.86
C PHE A 227 10.02 28.54 -12.75
N VAL A 228 9.16 27.59 -12.44
CA VAL A 228 7.74 27.83 -12.19
C VAL A 228 7.53 27.94 -10.68
N PRO A 229 7.06 29.09 -10.16
CA PRO A 229 6.85 29.31 -8.74
C PRO A 229 5.95 28.26 -8.09
N PHE A 230 6.13 28.06 -6.78
CA PHE A 230 5.36 27.09 -5.98
C PHE A 230 3.85 27.32 -6.12
N GLU A 231 3.41 28.57 -5.99
CA GLU A 231 1.99 28.97 -5.97
C GLU A 231 1.28 28.69 -7.28
N GLN A 232 2.01 28.61 -8.40
CA GLN A 232 1.44 28.29 -9.72
C GLN A 232 1.28 26.79 -9.93
N ARG A 233 1.90 25.96 -9.08
CA ARG A 233 1.93 24.49 -9.17
C ARG A 233 1.32 23.83 -7.94
N HIS A 234 0.72 24.61 -7.06
CA HIS A 234 0.14 24.17 -5.82
C HIS A 234 -1.32 24.60 -5.72
N GLN A 235 -2.17 23.70 -5.23
CA GLN A 235 -3.55 24.01 -4.89
C GLN A 235 -3.94 23.23 -3.63
N GLU A 236 -4.88 23.78 -2.85
CA GLU A 236 -5.46 23.09 -1.71
C GLU A 236 -6.91 22.69 -2.00
N LEU A 237 -7.32 21.49 -1.57
CA LEU A 237 -8.68 20.96 -1.68
C LEU A 237 -9.20 20.58 -0.29
N SER A 238 -10.49 20.84 -0.04
CA SER A 238 -11.13 20.55 1.24
C SER A 238 -12.00 19.29 1.16
N GLY A 239 -11.56 18.22 1.82
CA GLY A 239 -12.33 16.99 1.98
C GLY A 239 -12.36 16.07 0.76
N TYR A 240 -13.07 14.96 0.93
CA TYR A 240 -13.10 13.85 -0.03
C TYR A 240 -13.80 14.23 -1.33
N ASP A 241 -15.01 14.80 -1.26
CA ASP A 241 -15.80 15.15 -2.44
C ASP A 241 -15.08 16.11 -3.40
N ALA A 242 -14.42 17.14 -2.84
CA ALA A 242 -13.63 18.07 -3.64
C ALA A 242 -12.42 17.39 -4.31
N THR A 243 -11.82 16.43 -3.61
CA THR A 243 -10.71 15.63 -4.13
C THR A 243 -11.17 14.77 -5.30
N MET A 244 -12.27 14.03 -5.14
CA MET A 244 -12.80 13.17 -6.19
C MET A 244 -13.22 13.98 -7.42
N LYS A 245 -13.92 15.10 -7.23
CA LYS A 245 -14.27 16.00 -8.32
C LYS A 245 -13.05 16.52 -9.07
N PHE A 246 -11.96 16.84 -8.35
CA PHE A 246 -10.71 17.24 -8.97
C PHE A 246 -10.09 16.09 -9.79
N LEU A 247 -10.02 14.88 -9.23
CA LEU A 247 -9.44 13.72 -9.91
C LEU A 247 -10.27 13.27 -11.12
N GLU A 248 -11.59 13.35 -11.06
CA GLU A 248 -12.50 13.06 -12.17
C GLU A 248 -12.37 14.06 -13.33
N SER A 249 -12.00 15.30 -13.03
CA SER A 249 -11.78 16.37 -14.03
C SER A 249 -10.32 16.52 -14.44
N TYR A 250 -9.41 15.75 -13.86
CA TYR A 250 -8.00 15.82 -14.18
C TYR A 250 -7.71 15.09 -15.49
N GLU A 251 -7.22 15.83 -16.48
CA GLU A 251 -6.75 15.28 -17.76
C GLU A 251 -5.28 14.90 -17.65
N GLU A 252 -4.92 13.66 -18.00
CA GLU A 252 -3.53 13.19 -17.98
C GLU A 252 -2.66 14.03 -18.91
N ASN A 253 -1.67 14.72 -18.33
CA ASN A 253 -0.63 15.38 -19.08
C ASN A 253 0.67 14.57 -18.93
N PRO A 254 1.23 14.00 -20.02
CA PRO A 254 2.45 13.20 -19.97
C PRO A 254 3.68 14.01 -19.55
N ASP A 255 3.63 15.33 -19.71
CA ASP A 255 4.69 16.23 -19.30
C ASP A 255 4.55 16.65 -17.83
N GLU A 256 3.41 16.40 -17.16
CA GLU A 256 3.15 16.75 -15.77
C GLU A 256 3.33 15.55 -14.83
N SER A 257 3.75 15.79 -13.59
CA SER A 257 3.66 14.80 -12.50
C SER A 257 2.80 15.35 -11.37
N LEU A 258 1.64 14.73 -11.15
CA LEU A 258 0.69 15.12 -10.11
C LEU A 258 0.97 14.36 -8.81
N PHE A 259 1.10 15.11 -7.71
CA PHE A 259 1.29 14.59 -6.36
C PHE A 259 0.14 15.02 -5.46
N LEU A 260 -0.37 14.09 -4.66
CA LEU A 260 -1.45 14.30 -3.71
C LEU A 260 -0.89 14.21 -2.28
N LEU A 261 -0.95 15.31 -1.53
CA LEU A 261 -0.54 15.40 -0.13
C LEU A 261 -1.77 15.48 0.77
N PHE A 262 -2.09 14.39 1.46
CA PHE A 262 -3.18 14.30 2.41
C PHE A 262 -2.73 14.79 3.79
N MET A 263 -3.38 15.84 4.29
CA MET A 263 -3.01 16.55 5.51
C MET A 263 -4.10 16.53 6.56
N CYS A 264 -3.69 16.73 7.81
CA CYS A 264 -4.59 17.05 8.90
C CYS A 264 -5.41 18.32 8.60
N SER A 265 -6.67 18.34 9.05
CA SER A 265 -7.54 19.52 8.98
C SER A 265 -8.47 19.58 10.20
N ASP A 266 -9.30 20.61 10.31
CA ASP A 266 -10.38 20.63 11.31
C ASP A 266 -11.60 19.76 10.89
N GLU A 267 -12.68 19.81 11.68
CA GLU A 267 -13.93 19.06 11.39
C GLU A 267 -14.68 19.56 10.14
N HIS A 268 -14.33 20.73 9.62
CA HIS A 268 -14.93 21.35 8.43
C HIS A 268 -13.96 21.34 7.23
N PHE A 269 -12.87 20.57 7.31
CA PHE A 269 -11.83 20.50 6.28
C PHE A 269 -11.14 21.84 5.98
N HIS A 270 -10.99 22.70 6.99
CA HIS A 270 -10.09 23.86 6.96
C HIS A 270 -8.72 23.50 7.55
N ALA A 271 -7.70 24.28 7.18
CA ALA A 271 -6.33 24.07 7.64
C ALA A 271 -6.28 23.93 9.18
N GLY A 272 -5.74 22.81 9.65
CA GLY A 272 -5.71 22.46 11.07
C GLY A 272 -4.78 21.28 11.31
N ASP A 273 -3.54 21.57 11.71
CA ASP A 273 -2.53 20.54 11.97
C ASP A 273 -2.63 20.00 13.40
N TRP A 274 -3.56 19.07 13.61
CA TRP A 274 -3.79 18.46 14.93
C TRP A 274 -2.69 17.48 15.36
N SER A 275 -1.75 17.12 14.48
CA SER A 275 -0.55 16.33 14.82
C SER A 275 0.74 17.07 14.47
N THR A 276 1.79 16.76 15.23
CA THR A 276 3.14 17.26 14.99
C THR A 276 3.68 16.81 13.64
N GLU A 277 3.40 15.57 13.28
CA GLU A 277 3.81 14.93 12.04
C GLU A 277 3.17 15.61 10.84
N CYS A 278 1.89 16.01 10.92
CA CYS A 278 1.26 16.81 9.86
C CYS A 278 1.94 18.17 9.71
N ARG A 279 2.18 18.89 10.80
CA ARG A 279 2.80 20.21 10.73
C ARG A 279 4.22 20.17 10.15
N GLU A 280 5.06 19.27 10.66
CA GLU A 280 6.45 19.14 10.24
C GLU A 280 6.55 18.53 8.84
N GLY A 281 5.76 17.49 8.55
CA GLY A 281 5.70 16.86 7.24
C GLY A 281 5.21 17.81 6.15
N LYS A 282 4.19 18.64 6.41
CA LYS A 282 3.71 19.66 5.46
C LYS A 282 4.81 20.63 5.10
N GLN A 283 5.48 21.20 6.10
CA GLN A 283 6.55 22.15 5.90
C GLN A 283 7.68 21.52 5.08
N HIS A 284 8.11 20.32 5.46
CA HIS A 284 9.20 19.64 4.77
C HIS A 284 8.86 19.30 3.31
N VAL A 285 7.64 18.77 3.06
CA VAL A 285 7.17 18.50 1.70
C VAL A 285 7.13 19.79 0.87
N TYR A 286 6.62 20.89 1.40
CA TYR A 286 6.56 22.16 0.68
C TYR A 286 7.96 22.67 0.34
N ASP A 287 8.90 22.61 1.29
CA ASP A 287 10.28 23.06 1.11
C ASP A 287 11.04 22.24 0.05
N VAL A 288 10.83 20.93 0.01
CA VAL A 288 11.46 20.06 -1.00
C VAL A 288 10.76 20.21 -2.35
N PHE A 289 9.43 20.29 -2.38
CA PHE A 289 8.64 20.44 -3.60
C PHE A 289 8.89 21.78 -4.30
N ALA A 290 9.10 22.87 -3.55
CA ALA A 290 9.45 24.18 -4.12
C ALA A 290 10.71 24.14 -4.99
N LYS A 291 11.62 23.19 -4.73
CA LYS A 291 12.86 22.95 -5.47
C LYS A 291 12.72 21.87 -6.57
N SER A 292 11.56 21.22 -6.65
CA SER A 292 11.30 20.16 -7.63
C SER A 292 11.10 20.73 -9.04
N PRO A 293 11.21 19.90 -10.10
CA PRO A 293 10.98 20.33 -11.48
C PRO A 293 9.67 21.10 -11.66
N GLY A 294 9.69 22.15 -12.48
CA GLY A 294 8.51 23.01 -12.74
C GLY A 294 7.32 22.29 -13.40
N ARG A 295 7.52 21.05 -13.86
CA ARG A 295 6.45 20.18 -14.35
C ARG A 295 5.69 19.43 -13.27
N ASN A 296 6.17 19.45 -12.03
CA ASN A 296 5.50 18.78 -10.92
C ASN A 296 4.37 19.66 -10.42
N ARG A 297 3.21 19.07 -10.11
CA ARG A 297 2.06 19.72 -9.50
C ARG A 297 1.75 19.06 -8.16
N LEU A 298 1.51 19.86 -7.13
CA LEU A 298 1.16 19.41 -5.79
C LEU A 298 -0.27 19.81 -5.45
N VAL A 299 -1.06 18.85 -5.00
CA VAL A 299 -2.40 19.08 -4.47
C VAL A 299 -2.40 18.72 -3.00
N THR A 300 -2.59 19.70 -2.14
CA THR A 300 -2.75 19.45 -0.71
C THR A 300 -4.23 19.22 -0.41
N VAL A 301 -4.56 18.02 0.04
CA VAL A 301 -5.89 17.64 0.45
C VAL A 301 -6.01 17.79 1.96
N LEU A 302 -6.86 18.70 2.41
CA LEU A 302 -7.26 18.85 3.81
C LEU A 302 -8.21 17.69 4.13
N ALA A 303 -7.71 16.67 4.80
CA ALA A 303 -8.29 15.33 4.79
C ALA A 303 -9.00 14.92 6.09
N GLY A 304 -9.25 15.85 7.00
CA GLY A 304 -10.15 15.67 8.15
C GLY A 304 -9.48 15.85 9.51
N SER A 305 -10.34 15.98 10.52
CA SER A 305 -9.96 16.08 11.93
C SER A 305 -9.45 14.77 12.51
N GLN A 306 -8.79 14.85 13.66
CA GLN A 306 -8.37 13.65 14.39
C GLN A 306 -9.55 12.69 14.62
N LYS A 307 -10.76 13.21 14.87
CA LYS A 307 -11.97 12.41 15.06
C LYS A 307 -12.38 11.68 13.77
N TYR A 308 -12.26 12.33 12.61
CA TYR A 308 -12.52 11.72 11.30
C TYR A 308 -11.58 10.55 10.99
N TRP A 309 -10.34 10.61 11.51
CA TRP A 309 -9.33 9.55 11.36
C TRP A 309 -9.33 8.49 12.47
N LYS A 310 -10.22 8.58 13.47
CA LYS A 310 -10.38 7.50 14.49
C LYS A 310 -11.03 6.24 13.92
N HIS A 311 -11.72 6.35 12.80
CA HIS A 311 -12.44 5.26 12.15
C HIS A 311 -12.12 5.27 10.66
N GLN A 312 -12.51 4.20 9.97
CA GLN A 312 -12.48 4.17 8.52
C GLN A 312 -13.38 5.28 7.97
N ASN A 313 -12.87 6.03 7.01
CA ASN A 313 -13.51 7.16 6.37
C ASN A 313 -13.43 7.03 4.85
N ASP A 314 -13.90 8.04 4.12
CA ASP A 314 -14.02 7.94 2.66
C ASP A 314 -12.65 7.78 1.97
N PHE A 315 -11.63 8.55 2.37
CA PHE A 315 -10.26 8.39 1.86
C PHE A 315 -9.67 7.02 2.19
N TYR A 316 -9.99 6.51 3.38
CA TYR A 316 -9.52 5.22 3.85
C TYR A 316 -10.14 4.06 3.04
N ASN A 317 -11.42 4.18 2.70
CA ASN A 317 -12.20 3.16 2.02
C ASN A 317 -12.13 3.24 0.50
N ASP A 318 -11.67 4.37 -0.03
CA ASP A 318 -11.50 4.60 -1.46
C ASP A 318 -10.66 3.48 -2.12
N PRO A 319 -11.11 2.92 -3.25
CA PRO A 319 -10.43 1.80 -3.90
C PRO A 319 -9.09 2.20 -4.55
N ASP A 320 -8.91 3.46 -4.92
CA ASP A 320 -7.74 3.96 -5.64
C ASP A 320 -6.77 4.65 -4.68
N LEU A 321 -7.27 5.62 -3.91
CA LEU A 321 -6.48 6.39 -2.95
C LEU A 321 -6.06 5.55 -1.74
N ARG A 322 -7.00 4.82 -1.12
CA ARG A 322 -6.79 3.93 0.03
C ARG A 322 -5.83 4.52 1.09
N VAL A 323 -6.07 5.76 1.52
CA VAL A 323 -5.20 6.48 2.45
C VAL A 323 -5.48 6.01 3.88
N LYS A 324 -4.56 5.26 4.49
CA LYS A 324 -4.79 4.70 5.84
C LYS A 324 -4.52 5.68 6.98
N GLY A 325 -3.92 6.83 6.71
CA GLY A 325 -3.65 7.84 7.72
C GLY A 325 -3.05 9.11 7.14
N VAL A 326 -2.96 10.14 7.97
CA VAL A 326 -2.34 11.42 7.64
C VAL A 326 -1.14 11.73 8.56
N PRO A 327 -0.13 12.46 8.08
CA PRO A 327 0.01 12.91 6.71
C PRO A 327 0.43 11.76 5.76
N SER A 328 0.06 11.86 4.49
CA SER A 328 0.46 10.91 3.44
C SER A 328 0.69 11.64 2.12
N LEU A 329 1.67 11.20 1.34
CA LEU A 329 1.99 11.74 0.02
C LEU A 329 1.99 10.60 -1.00
N MET A 330 1.45 10.80 -2.19
CA MET A 330 1.54 9.84 -3.28
C MET A 330 1.57 10.53 -4.64
N ARG A 331 2.10 9.85 -5.65
CA ARG A 331 1.94 10.24 -7.04
C ARG A 331 0.64 9.68 -7.60
N TRP A 332 -0.12 10.52 -8.29
CA TRP A 332 -1.27 10.14 -9.10
C TRP A 332 -0.82 9.96 -10.56
N GLU A 333 -1.05 8.78 -11.13
CA GLU A 333 -0.64 8.47 -12.50
C GLU A 333 -1.78 8.61 -13.52
N ALA A 334 -2.94 9.17 -13.11
CA ALA A 334 -4.10 9.53 -13.94
C ALA A 334 -4.84 8.37 -14.63
N ARG A 335 -4.16 7.27 -14.91
CA ARG A 335 -4.72 6.08 -15.57
C ARG A 335 -5.49 5.23 -14.57
N ASN A 336 -6.80 5.14 -14.73
CA ASN A 336 -7.66 4.20 -13.99
C ASN A 336 -7.42 4.18 -12.46
N GLY A 337 -7.14 5.34 -11.85
CA GLY A 337 -6.89 5.40 -10.41
C GLY A 337 -5.50 4.95 -9.95
N ARG A 338 -4.56 4.76 -10.88
CA ARG A 338 -3.21 4.28 -10.58
C ARG A 338 -2.43 5.28 -9.75
N THR A 339 -1.75 4.75 -8.74
CA THR A 339 -0.95 5.52 -7.79
C THR A 339 0.38 4.84 -7.52
N SER A 340 1.40 5.63 -7.20
CA SER A 340 2.74 5.14 -6.90
C SER A 340 3.46 6.04 -5.89
N GLY A 341 4.62 5.60 -5.42
CA GLY A 341 5.50 6.41 -4.58
C GLY A 341 4.87 6.90 -3.28
N MET A 342 4.08 6.04 -2.62
CA MET A 342 3.37 6.45 -1.41
C MET A 342 4.33 6.55 -0.22
N LEU A 343 4.37 7.73 0.38
CA LEU A 343 5.03 8.02 1.65
C LEU A 343 3.97 8.30 2.71
N VAL A 344 4.22 7.86 3.93
CA VAL A 344 3.33 7.98 5.09
C VAL A 344 4.06 8.51 6.32
N GLN A 345 3.42 9.40 7.08
CA GLN A 345 3.87 9.88 8.38
C GLN A 345 5.36 10.28 8.41
N LEU A 346 6.19 9.56 9.17
CA LEU A 346 7.61 9.89 9.37
C LEU A 346 8.44 9.81 8.10
N SER A 347 8.05 8.99 7.12
CA SER A 347 8.76 8.91 5.83
C SER A 347 8.65 10.21 5.01
N LEU A 348 7.69 11.10 5.34
CA LEU A 348 7.63 12.45 4.76
C LEU A 348 8.68 13.38 5.38
N LEU A 349 9.40 12.98 6.43
CA LEU A 349 10.50 13.76 7.04
C LEU A 349 11.87 13.35 6.49
N ASP A 350 11.93 12.27 5.71
CA ASP A 350 13.15 11.81 5.04
C ASP A 350 13.34 12.57 3.73
N ASP A 351 14.18 13.62 3.76
CA ASP A 351 14.56 14.43 2.60
C ASP A 351 14.93 13.59 1.36
N PRO A 352 15.72 12.50 1.47
CA PRO A 352 16.07 11.71 0.29
C PRO A 352 14.87 11.02 -0.38
N PHE A 353 13.87 10.58 0.40
CA PHE A 353 12.67 9.96 -0.18
C PHE A 353 11.83 10.99 -0.94
N LEU A 354 11.65 12.19 -0.39
CA LEU A 354 10.93 13.26 -1.08
C LEU A 354 11.65 13.71 -2.35
N ARG A 355 12.97 13.90 -2.28
CA ARG A 355 13.78 14.32 -3.43
C ARG A 355 13.79 13.27 -4.53
N TYR A 356 13.87 11.98 -4.16
CA TYR A 356 13.76 10.86 -5.10
C TYR A 356 12.36 10.80 -5.75
N LEU A 357 11.29 10.91 -4.94
CA LEU A 357 9.90 10.90 -5.43
C LEU A 357 9.61 12.05 -6.40
N PHE A 358 10.03 13.28 -6.05
CA PHE A 358 9.81 14.46 -6.87
C PHE A 358 10.81 14.59 -8.03
N GLY A 359 11.87 13.80 -8.05
CA GLY A 359 12.92 13.89 -9.07
C GLY A 359 13.63 15.24 -9.03
N ASN A 360 13.98 15.71 -7.84
CA ASN A 360 14.65 16.99 -7.65
C ASN A 360 16.01 17.03 -8.36
N VAL A 361 16.28 18.12 -9.08
CA VAL A 361 17.51 18.30 -9.89
C VAL A 361 18.36 19.50 -9.46
N ASP A 362 17.90 20.26 -8.48
CA ASP A 362 18.61 21.41 -7.89
C ASP A 362 19.92 20.99 -7.21
N GLN A 363 19.94 19.79 -6.62
CA GLN A 363 21.12 19.16 -6.05
C GLN A 363 21.11 17.68 -6.46
N PRO A 364 22.13 17.20 -7.21
CA PRO A 364 22.19 15.82 -7.64
C PRO A 364 22.37 14.89 -6.43
N ASP A 365 21.57 13.83 -6.37
CA ASP A 365 21.76 12.77 -5.40
C ASP A 365 22.86 11.82 -5.89
N LEU A 366 24.04 11.95 -5.29
CA LEU A 366 25.22 11.17 -5.66
C LEU A 366 25.08 9.68 -5.32
N LEU A 367 24.18 9.30 -4.40
CA LEU A 367 23.98 7.90 -4.00
C LEU A 367 23.19 7.10 -5.03
N VAL A 368 22.33 7.78 -5.79
CA VAL A 368 21.50 7.18 -6.84
C VAL A 368 21.83 7.70 -8.25
N ALA A 369 23.00 8.32 -8.40
CA ALA A 369 23.50 8.76 -9.70
C ALA A 369 23.58 7.55 -10.68
N PRO A 370 23.28 7.73 -11.98
CA PRO A 370 23.23 6.63 -12.95
C PRO A 370 24.48 5.73 -12.92
N GLU A 371 25.66 6.33 -12.81
CA GLU A 371 26.94 5.59 -12.76
C GLU A 371 27.13 4.75 -11.50
N VAL A 372 26.46 5.11 -10.39
CA VAL A 372 26.53 4.41 -9.09
C VAL A 372 25.54 3.23 -9.04
N ILE A 373 24.45 3.30 -9.81
CA ILE A 373 23.38 2.30 -9.78
C ILE A 373 23.35 1.39 -11.00
N LYS A 374 24.13 1.66 -12.05
CA LYS A 374 24.11 0.92 -13.32
C LYS A 374 24.27 -0.60 -13.21
N ASP A 375 24.99 -1.07 -12.20
CA ASP A 375 25.26 -2.49 -11.98
C ASP A 375 24.30 -3.13 -10.95
N LYS A 376 23.42 -2.33 -10.33
CA LYS A 376 22.36 -2.80 -9.44
C LYS A 376 21.12 -3.15 -10.25
N GLN A 377 20.42 -4.22 -9.86
CA GLN A 377 19.24 -4.70 -10.59
C GLN A 377 18.05 -4.87 -9.68
N ILE A 378 16.89 -4.36 -10.09
CA ILE A 378 15.60 -4.72 -9.50
C ILE A 378 14.82 -5.51 -10.56
N VAL A 379 14.52 -6.77 -10.27
CA VAL A 379 13.77 -7.65 -11.15
C VAL A 379 12.45 -7.98 -10.47
N THR A 380 11.32 -7.77 -11.17
CA THR A 380 10.00 -8.15 -10.66
C THR A 380 9.55 -9.45 -11.31
N VAL A 381 9.08 -10.40 -10.51
CA VAL A 381 8.49 -11.66 -10.95
C VAL A 381 7.13 -11.85 -10.30
N ASN A 382 6.19 -12.43 -11.04
CA ASN A 382 4.78 -12.51 -10.64
C ASN A 382 4.36 -13.97 -10.45
N GLY A 383 3.82 -14.29 -9.28
CA GLY A 383 3.32 -15.62 -8.96
C GLY A 383 4.40 -16.64 -8.60
N TYR A 384 3.92 -17.79 -8.11
CA TYR A 384 4.77 -18.82 -7.52
C TYR A 384 5.69 -19.52 -8.53
N GLU A 385 5.20 -19.78 -9.75
CA GLU A 385 6.00 -20.43 -10.79
C GLU A 385 7.18 -19.57 -11.23
N ALA A 386 6.96 -18.25 -11.40
CA ALA A 386 8.04 -17.32 -11.75
C ALA A 386 9.04 -17.16 -10.60
N TYR A 387 8.57 -17.18 -9.35
CA TYR A 387 9.43 -17.25 -8.17
C TYR A 387 10.32 -18.51 -8.20
N LEU A 388 9.74 -19.70 -8.41
CA LEU A 388 10.51 -20.94 -8.50
C LEU A 388 11.53 -20.89 -9.63
N ALA A 389 11.15 -20.40 -10.81
CA ALA A 389 12.07 -20.24 -11.93
C ALA A 389 13.24 -19.30 -11.59
N ALA A 390 12.98 -18.20 -10.88
CA ALA A 390 14.01 -17.28 -10.41
C ALA A 390 14.96 -17.94 -9.39
N MET A 391 14.44 -18.70 -8.43
CA MET A 391 15.25 -19.43 -7.44
C MET A 391 16.09 -20.53 -8.11
N GLU A 392 15.52 -21.25 -9.07
CA GLU A 392 16.25 -22.25 -9.85
C GLU A 392 17.34 -21.62 -10.71
N SER A 393 17.09 -20.44 -11.29
CA SER A 393 18.14 -19.67 -11.96
C SER A 393 19.25 -19.29 -10.98
N PHE A 394 18.88 -18.74 -9.82
CA PHE A 394 19.82 -18.33 -8.78
C PHE A 394 20.71 -19.49 -8.33
N LYS A 395 20.17 -20.70 -8.13
CA LYS A 395 20.95 -21.90 -7.74
C LYS A 395 22.04 -22.30 -8.75
N ARG A 396 21.84 -21.97 -10.03
CA ARG A 396 22.77 -22.32 -11.13
C ARG A 396 23.83 -21.24 -11.40
N GLU A 397 23.74 -20.09 -10.75
CA GLU A 397 24.71 -19.01 -10.95
C GLU A 397 26.08 -19.41 -10.42
N LYS A 398 27.12 -19.26 -11.23
CA LYS A 398 28.49 -19.61 -10.84
C LYS A 398 29.09 -18.64 -9.82
N ASN A 399 28.76 -17.36 -9.95
CA ASN A 399 29.25 -16.27 -9.12
C ASN A 399 28.05 -15.40 -8.71
N PRO A 400 27.21 -15.86 -7.77
CA PRO A 400 26.05 -15.10 -7.33
C PRO A 400 26.49 -13.77 -6.71
N VAL A 401 25.84 -12.68 -7.13
CA VAL A 401 25.99 -11.37 -6.50
C VAL A 401 25.12 -11.29 -5.24
N PRO A 402 25.38 -10.36 -4.30
CA PRO A 402 24.49 -10.12 -3.16
C PRO A 402 23.05 -9.96 -3.64
N THR A 403 22.19 -10.91 -3.25
CA THR A 403 20.83 -11.00 -3.77
C THR A 403 19.84 -10.90 -2.61
N PHE A 404 18.89 -9.99 -2.78
CA PHE A 404 17.81 -9.76 -1.84
C PHE A 404 16.50 -10.19 -2.48
N LEU A 405 15.61 -10.78 -1.69
CA LEU A 405 14.30 -11.24 -2.11
C LEU A 405 13.23 -10.47 -1.36
N MET A 406 12.46 -9.66 -2.06
CA MET A 406 11.40 -8.84 -1.48
C MET A 406 10.03 -9.40 -1.89
N MET A 407 9.38 -10.08 -0.95
CA MET A 407 8.04 -10.63 -1.13
C MET A 407 7.01 -9.54 -0.88
N ILE A 408 6.22 -9.19 -1.89
CA ILE A 408 5.18 -8.17 -1.83
C ILE A 408 3.83 -8.72 -2.32
N SER A 409 2.75 -8.02 -1.99
CA SER A 409 1.45 -8.29 -2.60
C SER A 409 1.50 -8.13 -4.12
N GLY A 410 0.71 -8.92 -4.84
CA GLY A 410 0.33 -8.57 -6.20
C GLY A 410 -0.49 -7.28 -6.26
N ARG A 411 -0.91 -6.93 -7.47
CA ARG A 411 -1.54 -5.66 -7.79
C ARG A 411 -2.95 -5.85 -8.29
N PHE A 412 -3.81 -4.88 -8.01
CA PHE A 412 -5.14 -4.88 -8.60
C PHE A 412 -5.06 -4.62 -10.11
N PRO A 413 -5.75 -5.39 -10.96
CA PRO A 413 -5.69 -5.24 -12.41
C PRO A 413 -6.17 -3.88 -12.93
N ASN A 414 -7.11 -3.24 -12.22
CA ASN A 414 -7.73 -1.98 -12.64
C ASN A 414 -6.79 -0.78 -12.47
N ASN A 415 -6.09 -0.67 -11.33
CA ASN A 415 -5.31 0.51 -10.97
C ASN A 415 -3.83 0.22 -10.68
N ASN A 416 -3.38 -1.03 -10.85
CA ASN A 416 -1.99 -1.47 -10.63
C ASN A 416 -1.46 -1.17 -9.21
N ARG A 417 -2.34 -0.90 -8.24
CA ARG A 417 -1.98 -0.64 -6.85
C ARG A 417 -1.75 -1.97 -6.13
N PRO A 418 -0.71 -2.11 -5.29
CA PRO A 418 -0.57 -3.28 -4.43
C PRO A 418 -1.78 -3.42 -3.52
N TRP A 419 -2.32 -4.64 -3.37
CA TRP A 419 -3.45 -4.86 -2.47
C TRP A 419 -3.07 -4.69 -1.00
N CYS A 420 -1.80 -4.92 -0.65
CA CYS A 420 -1.29 -4.70 0.71
C CYS A 420 -0.86 -3.24 0.88
N PRO A 421 -1.47 -2.47 1.81
CA PRO A 421 -1.06 -1.10 2.09
C PRO A 421 0.41 -0.99 2.51
N TYR A 422 0.89 -1.92 3.34
CA TYR A 422 2.28 -1.91 3.80
C TYR A 422 3.28 -2.21 2.67
N CYS A 423 2.89 -3.03 1.67
CA CYS A 423 3.71 -3.22 0.49
C CYS A 423 3.85 -1.90 -0.26
N ARG A 424 2.73 -1.20 -0.45
CA ARG A 424 2.69 0.13 -1.10
C ARG A 424 3.57 1.16 -0.40
N TYR A 425 3.58 1.20 0.94
CA TYR A 425 4.42 2.13 1.71
C TYR A 425 5.90 1.79 1.61
N SER A 426 6.24 0.51 1.43
CA SER A 426 7.62 0.06 1.34
C SER A 426 8.26 0.25 -0.04
N GLU A 427 7.46 0.40 -1.12
CA GLU A 427 7.99 0.33 -2.48
C GLU A 427 9.09 1.37 -2.75
N LEU A 428 8.78 2.65 -2.50
CA LEU A 428 9.71 3.74 -2.80
C LEU A 428 10.87 3.82 -1.77
N PRO A 429 10.61 3.77 -0.46
CA PRO A 429 11.70 3.76 0.53
C PRO A 429 12.72 2.64 0.32
N LEU A 430 12.25 1.41 0.06
CA LEU A 430 13.11 0.26 -0.15
C LEU A 430 13.88 0.36 -1.47
N GLU A 431 13.22 0.79 -2.54
CA GLU A 431 13.88 1.01 -3.84
C GLU A 431 15.00 2.04 -3.74
N TYR A 432 14.72 3.20 -3.14
CA TYR A 432 15.73 4.23 -2.91
C TYR A 432 16.89 3.66 -2.09
N ALA A 433 16.60 3.03 -0.95
CA ALA A 433 17.64 2.53 -0.07
C ALA A 433 18.48 1.40 -0.71
N PHE A 434 17.86 0.55 -1.53
CA PHE A 434 18.58 -0.46 -2.31
C PHE A 434 19.57 0.21 -3.27
N TYR A 435 19.11 1.18 -4.06
CA TYR A 435 19.99 1.88 -4.98
C TYR A 435 21.10 2.67 -4.26
N ALA A 436 20.77 3.32 -3.15
CA ALA A 436 21.70 4.17 -2.42
C ALA A 436 22.76 3.39 -1.62
N TYR A 437 22.39 2.24 -1.04
CA TYR A 437 23.19 1.61 0.02
C TYR A 437 23.52 0.13 -0.21
N ALA A 438 22.84 -0.56 -1.14
CA ALA A 438 23.18 -1.95 -1.44
C ALA A 438 24.56 -2.06 -2.12
N PRO A 439 25.20 -3.24 -2.08
CA PRO A 439 26.45 -3.49 -2.79
C PRO A 439 26.37 -3.12 -4.28
N LYS A 440 27.49 -2.74 -4.89
CA LYS A 440 27.53 -2.19 -6.26
C LYS A 440 26.87 -3.07 -7.31
N SER A 441 27.02 -4.39 -7.19
CA SER A 441 26.46 -5.38 -8.12
C SER A 441 25.25 -6.12 -7.54
N ALA A 442 24.60 -5.57 -6.50
CA ALA A 442 23.50 -6.23 -5.83
C ALA A 442 22.27 -6.39 -6.73
N ARG A 443 21.48 -7.42 -6.44
CA ARG A 443 20.21 -7.68 -7.10
C ARG A 443 19.07 -7.77 -6.09
N LEU A 444 17.96 -7.11 -6.37
CA LEU A 444 16.70 -7.23 -5.66
C LEU A 444 15.70 -7.96 -6.54
N ILE A 445 15.27 -9.14 -6.13
CA ILE A 445 14.18 -9.88 -6.75
C ILE A 445 12.90 -9.53 -5.99
N ARG A 446 12.04 -8.73 -6.62
CA ARG A 446 10.72 -8.37 -6.11
C ARG A 446 9.73 -9.44 -6.58
N VAL A 447 9.13 -10.17 -5.64
CA VAL A 447 8.16 -11.22 -5.93
C VAL A 447 6.77 -10.71 -5.59
N GLU A 448 5.94 -10.52 -6.60
CA GLU A 448 4.50 -10.29 -6.42
C GLU A 448 3.81 -11.64 -6.18
N VAL A 449 3.25 -11.82 -4.98
CA VAL A 449 2.75 -13.12 -4.53
C VAL A 449 1.45 -13.54 -5.22
N THR A 450 0.30 -13.24 -4.63
CA THR A 450 -1.03 -13.51 -5.17
C THR A 450 -1.64 -12.22 -5.69
N ASP A 451 -2.54 -12.31 -6.67
CA ASP A 451 -3.15 -11.13 -7.29
C ASP A 451 -4.17 -10.44 -6.37
N SER A 452 -4.71 -11.19 -5.40
CA SER A 452 -5.67 -10.67 -4.43
C SER A 452 -5.34 -11.09 -3.00
N TYR A 453 -5.89 -10.32 -2.06
CA TYR A 453 -5.85 -10.70 -0.66
C TYR A 453 -6.77 -11.89 -0.32
N SER A 454 -7.88 -12.05 -1.04
CA SER A 454 -8.78 -13.18 -0.85
C SER A 454 -8.05 -14.50 -1.09
N GLU A 455 -7.15 -14.53 -2.08
CA GLU A 455 -6.25 -15.67 -2.32
C GLU A 455 -5.14 -15.76 -1.26
N TRP A 456 -4.54 -14.62 -0.89
CA TRP A 456 -3.45 -14.56 0.10
C TRP A 456 -3.83 -15.14 1.47
N LYS A 457 -5.04 -14.81 1.97
CA LYS A 457 -5.50 -15.24 3.31
C LYS A 457 -5.77 -16.74 3.40
N HIS A 458 -5.93 -17.41 2.26
CA HIS A 458 -6.11 -18.85 2.19
C HIS A 458 -4.77 -19.55 1.96
N ASN A 459 -4.71 -20.84 2.31
CA ASN A 459 -3.51 -21.63 2.10
C ASN A 459 -3.14 -21.69 0.61
N ASN A 460 -2.12 -20.94 0.22
CA ASN A 460 -1.59 -20.93 -1.14
C ASN A 460 -0.16 -21.52 -1.18
N LEU A 461 0.42 -21.55 -2.38
CA LEU A 461 1.73 -22.15 -2.62
C LEU A 461 2.85 -21.43 -1.86
N PHE A 462 2.78 -20.11 -1.71
CA PHE A 462 3.78 -19.35 -0.93
C PHE A 462 3.71 -19.63 0.57
N ASN A 463 2.52 -19.78 1.16
CA ASN A 463 2.42 -20.07 2.59
C ASN A 463 2.86 -21.51 2.93
N ARG A 464 2.72 -22.43 1.98
CA ARG A 464 3.07 -23.86 2.13
C ARG A 464 4.49 -24.18 1.71
N ASP A 465 5.16 -23.26 1.03
CA ASP A 465 6.55 -23.41 0.64
C ASP A 465 7.41 -23.69 1.88
N PRO A 466 8.14 -24.82 1.93
CA PRO A 466 8.86 -25.23 3.13
C PRO A 466 10.03 -24.31 3.48
N ASP A 467 10.59 -23.63 2.48
CA ASP A 467 11.75 -22.74 2.64
C ASP A 467 11.30 -21.32 3.03
N LEU A 468 10.21 -20.83 2.45
CA LEU A 468 9.68 -19.49 2.76
C LEU A 468 8.75 -19.46 3.97
N GLN A 469 7.80 -20.39 4.02
CA GLN A 469 6.64 -20.40 4.94
C GLN A 469 6.05 -19.00 5.13
N LEU A 470 5.81 -18.30 4.01
CA LEU A 470 5.57 -16.87 4.01
C LEU A 470 4.22 -16.57 4.69
N LYS A 471 4.22 -15.82 5.79
CA LYS A 471 2.99 -15.49 6.55
C LYS A 471 2.47 -14.08 6.35
N ILE A 472 3.34 -13.17 5.92
CA ILE A 472 3.03 -11.74 5.80
C ILE A 472 3.85 -11.13 4.67
N VAL A 473 3.25 -10.15 4.00
CA VAL A 473 3.91 -9.25 3.06
C VAL A 473 3.71 -7.81 3.52
N PRO A 474 4.68 -6.90 3.34
CA PRO A 474 5.99 -7.16 2.74
C PRO A 474 6.91 -8.01 3.63
N THR A 475 7.80 -8.80 3.03
CA THR A 475 8.89 -9.48 3.75
C THR A 475 10.15 -9.48 2.89
N LEU A 476 11.26 -9.02 3.47
CA LEU A 476 12.57 -9.00 2.85
C LEU A 476 13.46 -10.13 3.38
N PHE A 477 14.16 -10.79 2.47
CA PHE A 477 15.22 -11.76 2.76
C PHE A 477 16.52 -11.34 2.09
N HIS A 478 17.64 -11.65 2.72
CA HIS A 478 18.90 -11.88 2.02
C HIS A 478 18.98 -13.36 1.65
N ILE A 479 19.40 -13.68 0.41
CA ILE A 479 19.54 -15.07 -0.03
C ILE A 479 20.97 -15.40 -0.43
N GLU A 480 21.43 -16.58 -0.01
CA GLU A 480 22.77 -17.08 -0.31
C GLU A 480 22.70 -18.50 -0.87
N GLN A 481 23.60 -18.82 -1.80
CA GLN A 481 23.84 -20.21 -2.18
C GLN A 481 24.63 -20.92 -1.07
N ILE A 482 24.15 -22.08 -0.64
CA ILE A 482 24.90 -23.02 0.19
C ILE A 482 25.46 -24.11 -0.73
N PRO A 483 26.80 -24.15 -0.94
CA PRO A 483 27.42 -25.22 -1.70
C PRO A 483 27.11 -26.58 -1.09
N SER A 484 26.77 -27.56 -1.92
CA SER A 484 26.61 -28.91 -1.41
C SER A 484 27.97 -29.56 -1.13
N VAL A 485 28.07 -30.29 -0.02
CA VAL A 485 29.26 -31.06 0.37
C VAL A 485 29.36 -32.36 -0.44
N GLU A 486 28.27 -32.82 -1.04
CA GLU A 486 28.22 -34.04 -1.83
C GLU A 486 28.43 -33.76 -3.33
N PRO A 487 29.28 -34.53 -4.03
CA PRO A 487 29.43 -34.42 -5.47
C PRO A 487 28.09 -34.74 -6.15
N ASN A 488 27.58 -33.79 -6.95
CA ASN A 488 26.29 -33.80 -7.67
C ASN A 488 25.02 -33.42 -6.90
N ALA A 489 25.11 -33.01 -5.64
CA ALA A 489 23.94 -32.52 -4.92
C ALA A 489 23.64 -31.05 -5.28
N LEU A 490 22.35 -30.75 -5.43
CA LEU A 490 21.87 -29.41 -5.81
C LEU A 490 22.25 -28.37 -4.76
N THR A 491 22.77 -27.23 -5.22
CA THR A 491 22.99 -26.03 -4.40
C THR A 491 21.68 -25.66 -3.70
N LYS A 492 21.73 -25.52 -2.37
CA LYS A 492 20.58 -25.07 -1.58
C LYS A 492 20.61 -23.55 -1.44
N ILE A 493 19.47 -22.93 -1.16
CA ILE A 493 19.38 -21.50 -0.87
C ILE A 493 19.18 -21.34 0.64
N ARG A 494 19.96 -20.46 1.28
CA ARG A 494 19.66 -19.94 2.62
C ARG A 494 18.81 -18.70 2.50
N TYR A 495 17.77 -18.60 3.34
CA TYR A 495 16.89 -17.44 3.41
C TYR A 495 17.06 -16.76 4.77
N ASP A 496 17.73 -15.62 4.78
CA ASP A 496 17.94 -14.82 5.99
C ASP A 496 16.90 -13.70 6.04
N ARG A 497 15.84 -13.90 6.84
CA ARG A 497 14.71 -12.97 6.93
C ARG A 497 15.03 -11.73 7.76
N HIS A 498 14.74 -10.55 7.23
CA HIS A 498 14.91 -9.28 7.94
C HIS A 498 13.57 -8.71 8.44
N LYS A 499 13.50 -8.41 9.74
CA LYS A 499 12.32 -7.84 10.41
C LYS A 499 12.61 -6.39 10.80
N ILE A 500 12.51 -5.48 9.84
CA ILE A 500 12.70 -4.04 10.03
C ILE A 500 11.48 -3.28 9.48
N ARG A 501 11.41 -1.98 9.78
CA ARG A 501 10.48 -1.07 9.11
C ARG A 501 11.02 -0.77 7.71
N TYR A 502 10.22 -1.04 6.69
CA TYR A 502 10.60 -0.80 5.29
C TYR A 502 10.15 0.57 4.79
N ASP A 503 9.48 1.36 5.62
CA ASP A 503 9.07 2.73 5.36
C ASP A 503 10.00 3.76 6.02
N GLU A 504 11.07 3.32 6.69
CA GLU A 504 12.02 4.18 7.38
C GLU A 504 13.42 4.04 6.76
N LEU A 505 14.09 5.17 6.54
CA LEU A 505 15.41 5.19 5.89
C LEU A 505 16.52 4.55 6.74
N THR A 506 16.54 4.83 8.04
CA THR A 506 17.63 4.38 8.93
C THR A 506 17.75 2.85 8.98
N PRO A 507 16.68 2.08 9.25
CA PRO A 507 16.76 0.61 9.27
C PRO A 507 17.14 0.02 7.90
N LEU A 508 16.65 0.60 6.81
CA LEU A 508 16.99 0.14 5.46
C LEU A 508 18.46 0.40 5.12
N ARG A 509 18.98 1.57 5.48
CA ARG A 509 20.40 1.92 5.33
C ARG A 509 21.28 0.94 6.11
N GLU A 510 20.98 0.73 7.39
CA GLU A 510 21.73 -0.21 8.24
C GLU A 510 21.73 -1.62 7.66
N LEU A 511 20.58 -2.08 7.16
CA LEU A 511 20.47 -3.36 6.50
C LEU A 511 21.40 -3.45 5.29
N PHE A 512 21.23 -2.59 4.29
CA PHE A 512 21.95 -2.72 3.02
C PHE A 512 23.46 -2.47 3.18
N THR A 513 23.86 -1.53 4.05
CA THR A 513 25.27 -1.27 4.33
C THR A 513 25.96 -2.42 5.07
N SER A 514 25.22 -3.28 5.78
CA SER A 514 25.82 -4.47 6.42
C SER A 514 26.32 -5.53 5.43
N TYR A 515 25.98 -5.39 4.15
CA TYR A 515 26.42 -6.26 3.05
C TYR A 515 27.41 -5.58 2.08
N ALA A 516 27.68 -4.28 2.27
CA ALA A 516 28.41 -3.42 1.34
C ALA A 516 29.93 -3.57 1.37
#